data_AF-A0A959HBA3-F1
#
_entry.id   AF-A0A959HBA3-F1
#
_cell.length_a   1.000
_cell.length_b   1.000
_cell.length_c   1.000
_cell.angle_alpha   90.00
_cell.angle_beta   90.00
_cell.angle_gamma   90.00
#
_symmetry.space_group_name_H-M   'P 1'
#
loop_
_entity.id
_entity.type
_entity.pdbx_description
1 polymer ?
#
loop_
_entity_poly.entity_id
_entity_poly.type
_entity_poly.pdbx_seq_one_letter_code
_entity_poly.pdbx_strand_id
1 'polypeptide(L)'
;EDALHFNLAELYYQKEEYGEVLSHLSQLNFSDLFYHMGSRTVLIKTYYESDEIESLLSLLASFSNFLRRNKKIAPGLKKTYLNFCNLLFNTLKNNPKKREKVKDEILQTQPLAERSWLLRVWEEQGKGIR
;
A
#
# COMPACT_ATOMS: atom_id res chain seq x y z
N GLU A 1 -4.76 1.80 -22.51
CA GLU A 1 -4.45 3.07 -21.83
C GLU A 1 -4.08 2.84 -20.37
N ASP A 2 -4.88 2.09 -19.60
CA ASP A 2 -4.54 1.77 -18.19
C ASP A 2 -3.14 1.18 -17.99
N ALA A 3 -2.73 0.23 -18.85
CA ALA A 3 -1.38 -0.35 -18.80
C ALA A 3 -0.26 0.69 -18.94
N LEU A 4 -0.43 1.67 -19.84
CA LEU A 4 0.55 2.72 -20.08
C LEU A 4 0.69 3.61 -18.85
N HIS A 5 -0.43 4.12 -18.34
CA HIS A 5 -0.43 5.01 -17.18
C HIS A 5 0.01 4.31 -15.90
N PHE A 6 -0.36 3.04 -15.72
CA PHE A 6 0.11 2.25 -14.58
C PHE A 6 1.64 2.07 -14.62
N ASN A 7 2.19 1.64 -15.76
CA ASN A 7 3.63 1.43 -15.90
C ASN A 7 4.42 2.76 -15.75
N LEU A 8 3.88 3.87 -16.24
CA LEU A 8 4.48 5.19 -16.03
C LEU A 8 4.45 5.59 -14.55
N ALA A 9 3.34 5.38 -13.86
CA ALA A 9 3.25 5.63 -12.42
C ALA A 9 4.27 4.79 -11.63
N GLU A 10 4.47 3.51 -11.98
CA GLU A 10 5.51 2.69 -11.36
C GLU A 10 6.92 3.22 -11.66
N LEU A 11 7.20 3.62 -12.90
CA LEU A 11 8.48 4.20 -13.29
C LEU A 11 8.79 5.48 -12.50
N TYR A 12 7.85 6.41 -12.42
CA TYR A 12 8.03 7.66 -11.68
C TYR A 12 8.12 7.44 -10.17
N TYR A 13 7.44 6.42 -9.63
CA TYR A 13 7.60 6.03 -8.24
C TYR A 13 9.05 5.60 -7.95
N GLN A 14 9.69 4.83 -8.85
CA GLN A 14 11.10 4.45 -8.70
C GLN A 14 12.06 5.64 -8.82
N LYS A 15 11.65 6.70 -9.51
CA LYS A 15 12.40 7.96 -9.63
C LYS A 15 12.12 8.95 -8.50
N GLU A 16 11.24 8.58 -7.55
CA GLU A 16 10.81 9.45 -6.45
C GLU A 16 10.07 10.74 -6.94
N GLU A 17 9.55 10.72 -8.17
CA GLU A 17 8.83 11.83 -8.80
C GLU A 17 7.32 11.71 -8.49
N TYR A 18 6.94 11.89 -7.22
CA TYR A 18 5.59 11.57 -6.74
C TYR A 18 4.45 12.39 -7.38
N GLY A 19 4.72 13.61 -7.84
CA GLY A 19 3.73 14.41 -8.58
C GLY A 19 3.30 13.73 -9.89
N GLU A 20 4.26 13.16 -10.63
CA GLU A 20 3.99 12.44 -11.88
C GLU A 20 3.28 11.11 -11.62
N VAL A 21 3.58 10.45 -10.49
CA VAL A 21 2.85 9.26 -10.04
C VAL A 21 1.37 9.60 -9.89
N LEU A 22 1.03 10.65 -9.15
CA LEU A 22 -0.36 11.05 -8.93
C LEU A 22 -1.05 11.44 -10.24
N SER A 23 -0.35 12.18 -11.12
CA SER A 23 -0.84 12.54 -12.45
C SER A 23 -1.24 11.32 -13.25
N HIS A 24 -0.37 10.31 -13.36
CA HIS A 24 -0.66 9.10 -14.13
C HIS A 24 -1.71 8.19 -13.49
N LEU A 25 -1.70 8.05 -12.16
CA LEU A 25 -2.73 7.27 -11.47
C LEU A 25 -4.13 7.88 -11.64
N SER A 26 -4.24 9.20 -11.78
CA SER A 26 -5.52 9.89 -12.03
C SER A 26 -6.12 9.59 -13.41
N GLN A 27 -5.31 9.16 -14.38
CA GLN A 27 -5.73 8.84 -15.76
C GLN A 27 -6.21 7.39 -15.91
N LEU A 28 -6.15 6.58 -14.86
CA LEU A 28 -6.58 5.18 -14.92
C LEU A 28 -8.10 5.08 -14.92
N ASN A 29 -8.64 4.32 -15.87
CA ASN A 29 -10.06 3.99 -15.96
C ASN A 29 -10.43 2.76 -15.11
N PHE A 30 -9.44 2.12 -14.49
CA PHE A 30 -9.60 0.94 -13.62
C PHE A 30 -10.40 -0.19 -14.28
N SER A 31 -10.21 -0.37 -15.59
CA SER A 31 -10.93 -1.34 -16.42
C SER A 31 -10.63 -2.79 -16.03
N ASP A 32 -9.43 -3.04 -15.51
CA ASP A 32 -8.99 -4.32 -14.96
C ASP A 32 -8.79 -4.24 -13.44
N LEU A 33 -9.21 -5.29 -12.74
CA LEU A 33 -8.96 -5.48 -11.32
C LEU A 33 -7.47 -5.43 -10.99
N PHE A 34 -6.60 -5.94 -11.87
CA PHE A 34 -5.15 -5.89 -11.71
C PHE A 34 -4.66 -4.45 -11.59
N TYR A 35 -5.01 -3.57 -12.53
CA TYR A 35 -4.62 -2.16 -12.49
C TYR A 35 -5.24 -1.44 -11.30
N HIS A 36 -6.48 -1.76 -10.92
CA HIS A 36 -7.08 -1.19 -9.72
C HIS A 36 -6.33 -1.59 -8.44
N MET A 37 -5.86 -2.83 -8.31
CA MET A 37 -5.09 -3.25 -7.13
C MET A 37 -3.68 -2.64 -7.13
N GLY A 38 -2.98 -2.73 -8.26
CA GLY A 38 -1.63 -2.21 -8.41
C GLY A 38 -1.56 -0.70 -8.16
N SER A 39 -2.45 0.08 -8.77
CA SER A 39 -2.52 1.53 -8.58
C SER A 39 -2.76 1.93 -7.12
N ARG A 40 -3.61 1.20 -6.39
CA ARG A 40 -3.84 1.45 -4.96
C ARG A 40 -2.59 1.18 -4.14
N THR A 41 -1.84 0.12 -4.46
CA THR A 41 -0.54 -0.15 -3.84
C THR A 41 0.46 0.96 -4.14
N VAL A 42 0.62 1.39 -5.39
CA VAL A 42 1.52 2.48 -5.77
C VAL A 42 1.14 3.78 -5.06
N LEU A 43 -0.16 4.10 -4.99
CA LEU A 43 -0.64 5.30 -4.30
C LEU A 43 -0.39 5.24 -2.79
N ILE A 44 -0.61 4.09 -2.15
CA ILE A 44 -0.29 3.86 -0.73
C ILE A 44 1.19 4.13 -0.47
N LYS A 45 2.08 3.56 -1.30
CA LYS A 45 3.52 3.74 -1.17
C LYS A 45 3.90 5.20 -1.41
N THR A 46 3.33 5.84 -2.42
CA THR A 46 3.54 7.26 -2.74
C THR A 46 3.19 8.16 -1.57
N TYR A 47 2.01 8.00 -0.97
CA TYR A 47 1.63 8.79 0.20
C TYR A 47 2.51 8.52 1.42
N TYR A 48 3.02 7.29 1.56
CA TYR A 48 4.00 7.00 2.60
C TYR A 48 5.32 7.74 2.36
N GLU A 49 5.91 7.65 1.16
CA GLU A 49 7.22 8.29 0.89
C GLU A 49 7.13 9.83 0.88
N SER A 50 5.99 10.40 0.49
CA SER A 50 5.75 11.86 0.48
C SER A 50 5.26 12.42 1.82
N ASP A 51 5.23 11.61 2.88
CA ASP A 51 4.75 11.95 4.24
C ASP A 51 3.30 12.46 4.32
N GLU A 52 2.49 12.11 3.33
CA GLU A 52 1.05 12.39 3.24
C GLU A 52 0.24 11.39 4.10
N ILE A 53 0.49 11.39 5.41
CA ILE A 53 -0.01 10.33 6.33
C ILE A 53 -1.54 10.35 6.48
N GLU A 54 -2.17 11.52 6.50
CA GLU A 54 -3.64 11.59 6.57
C GLU A 54 -4.28 10.98 5.32
N SER A 55 -3.78 11.37 4.14
CA SER A 55 -4.18 10.78 2.84
C SER A 55 -3.97 9.27 2.81
N LEU A 56 -2.82 8.80 3.31
CA LEU A 56 -2.51 7.37 3.44
C LEU A 56 -3.52 6.64 4.31
N LEU A 57 -3.81 7.13 5.52
CA LEU A 57 -4.74 6.48 6.45
C LEU A 57 -6.17 6.43 5.87
N SER A 58 -6.60 7.52 5.22
CA SER A 58 -7.89 7.57 4.52
C SER A 58 -7.95 6.55 3.37
N LEU A 59 -6.87 6.42 2.60
CA LEU A 59 -6.75 5.44 1.53
C LEU A 59 -6.78 4.00 2.05
N LEU A 60 -6.08 3.70 3.15
CA LEU A 60 -6.10 2.36 3.75
C LEU A 60 -7.51 1.96 4.22
N ALA A 61 -8.25 2.90 4.82
CA ALA A 61 -9.61 2.66 5.26
C ALA A 61 -10.56 2.40 4.08
N SER A 62 -10.54 3.28 3.08
CA SER A 62 -11.40 3.17 1.89
C SER A 62 -11.07 1.92 1.05
N PHE A 63 -9.79 1.61 0.84
CA PHE A 63 -9.37 0.44 0.09
C PHE A 63 -9.73 -0.87 0.82
N SER A 64 -9.54 -0.92 2.14
CA SER A 64 -9.98 -2.08 2.94
C SER A 64 -11.50 -2.31 2.85
N ASN A 65 -12.29 -1.23 2.83
CA ASN A 65 -13.74 -1.33 2.67
C ASN A 65 -14.14 -1.82 1.27
N PHE A 66 -13.49 -1.32 0.22
CA PHE A 66 -13.66 -1.81 -1.14
C PHE A 66 -13.36 -3.31 -1.24
N LEU A 67 -12.21 -3.76 -0.71
CA LEU A 67 -11.79 -5.16 -0.70
C LEU A 67 -12.85 -6.04 -0.01
N ARG A 68 -13.33 -5.65 1.17
CA ARG A 68 -14.35 -6.41 1.91
C ARG A 68 -15.65 -6.55 1.12
N ARG A 69 -16.16 -5.44 0.56
CA ARG A 69 -17.46 -5.38 -0.11
C ARG A 69 -17.48 -6.04 -1.49
N ASN A 70 -16.37 -6.01 -2.22
CA ASN A 70 -16.34 -6.49 -3.59
C ASN A 70 -16.31 -8.03 -3.64
N LYS A 71 -17.41 -8.64 -4.07
CA LYS A 71 -17.59 -10.10 -4.15
C LYS A 71 -16.89 -10.75 -5.36
N LYS A 72 -16.47 -9.95 -6.36
CA LYS A 72 -15.80 -10.45 -7.57
C LYS A 72 -14.31 -10.76 -7.35
N ILE A 73 -13.73 -10.24 -6.27
CA ILE A 73 -12.32 -10.46 -5.93
C ILE A 73 -12.16 -11.84 -5.32
N ALA A 74 -11.23 -12.64 -5.85
CA ALA A 74 -10.87 -13.94 -5.31
C ALA A 74 -10.54 -13.84 -3.81
N PRO A 75 -11.03 -14.76 -2.95
CA PRO A 75 -10.82 -14.70 -1.50
C PRO A 75 -9.34 -14.61 -1.09
N GLY A 76 -8.47 -15.36 -1.77
CA GLY A 76 -7.02 -15.33 -1.54
C GLY A 76 -6.42 -13.95 -1.80
N LEU A 77 -6.72 -13.35 -2.95
CA LEU A 77 -6.26 -12.02 -3.33
C LEU A 77 -6.78 -10.94 -2.35
N LYS A 78 -8.07 -11.04 -1.98
CA LYS A 78 -8.67 -10.17 -0.97
C LYS A 78 -7.92 -10.24 0.36
N LYS A 79 -7.60 -11.47 0.82
CA LYS A 79 -6.83 -11.69 2.05
C LYS A 79 -5.42 -11.08 1.95
N THR A 80 -4.74 -11.24 0.82
CA THR A 80 -3.40 -10.65 0.57
C THR A 80 -3.36 -9.14 0.82
N TYR A 81 -4.30 -8.40 0.22
CA TYR A 81 -4.32 -6.93 0.35
C TYR A 81 -4.91 -6.45 1.68
N LEU A 82 -5.88 -7.17 2.26
CA LEU A 82 -6.36 -6.82 3.61
C LEU A 82 -5.27 -6.99 4.67
N ASN A 83 -4.46 -8.04 4.55
CA ASN A 83 -3.30 -8.24 5.41
C ASN A 83 -2.30 -7.09 5.26
N PHE A 84 -2.00 -6.69 4.03
CA PHE A 84 -1.15 -5.53 3.75
C PHE A 84 -1.66 -4.25 4.41
N CYS A 85 -2.93 -3.87 4.19
CA CYS A 85 -3.51 -2.67 4.78
C CYS A 85 -3.49 -2.69 6.31
N ASN A 86 -3.83 -3.82 6.93
CA ASN A 86 -3.86 -3.97 8.39
C ASN A 86 -2.45 -3.86 9.00
N LEU A 87 -1.45 -4.52 8.40
CA LEU A 87 -0.08 -4.49 8.89
C LEU A 87 0.58 -3.13 8.70
N LEU A 88 0.32 -2.45 7.58
CA LEU A 88 0.78 -1.07 7.38
C LEU A 88 0.20 -0.15 8.44
N PHE A 89 -1.11 -0.20 8.68
CA PHE A 89 -1.77 0.60 9.71
C PHE A 89 -1.18 0.35 11.11
N ASN A 90 -0.94 -0.92 11.47
CA ASN A 90 -0.32 -1.27 12.75
C ASN A 90 1.12 -0.77 12.86
N THR A 91 1.85 -0.75 11.75
CA THR A 91 3.22 -0.23 11.67
C THR A 91 3.24 1.29 11.87
N LEU A 92 2.34 2.01 11.20
CA LEU A 92 2.20 3.47 11.32
C LEU A 92 1.78 3.93 12.72
N LYS A 93 1.02 3.12 13.47
CA LYS A 93 0.72 3.41 14.87
C LYS A 93 1.96 3.43 15.77
N ASN A 94 3.06 2.80 15.33
CA ASN A 94 4.36 2.72 16.00
C ASN A 94 4.25 2.49 17.52
N ASN A 95 3.38 1.57 17.96
CA ASN A 95 3.20 1.30 19.38
C ASN A 95 4.42 0.55 19.93
N PRO A 96 5.23 1.12 20.84
CA PRO A 96 6.49 0.52 21.28
C PRO A 96 6.32 -0.87 21.88
N LYS A 97 5.22 -1.10 22.60
CA LYS A 97 4.92 -2.40 23.26
C LYS A 97 4.58 -3.51 22.27
N LYS A 98 4.14 -3.16 21.05
CA LYS A 98 3.70 -4.12 20.03
C LYS A 98 4.62 -4.14 18.82
N ARG A 99 5.68 -3.32 18.80
CA ARG A 99 6.52 -3.12 17.62
C ARG A 99 7.18 -4.41 17.12
N GLU A 100 7.82 -5.17 18.01
CA GLU A 100 8.42 -6.47 17.64
C GLU A 100 7.35 -7.48 17.21
N LYS A 101 6.18 -7.48 17.87
CA LYS A 101 5.06 -8.32 17.45
C LYS A 101 4.60 -7.99 16.02
N VAL A 102 4.52 -6.72 15.66
CA VAL A 102 4.16 -6.31 14.29
C VAL A 102 5.20 -6.80 13.27
N LYS A 103 6.49 -6.77 13.62
CA LYS A 103 7.56 -7.34 12.78
C LYS A 103 7.33 -8.83 12.54
N ASP A 104 7.08 -9.60 13.60
CA ASP A 104 6.82 -11.03 13.51
C ASP A 104 5.58 -11.32 12.66
N GLU A 105 4.51 -10.54 12.85
CA GLU A 105 3.29 -10.62 12.03
C GLU A 105 3.60 -10.33 10.56
N ILE A 106 4.45 -9.33 10.24
CA ILE A 106 4.90 -9.05 8.87
C ILE A 106 5.70 -10.21 8.30
N LEU A 107 6.52 -10.92 9.07
CA LEU A 107 7.34 -12.04 8.58
C LEU A 107 6.50 -13.31 8.35
N GLN A 108 5.53 -13.58 9.22
CA GLN A 108 4.79 -14.84 9.24
C GLN A 108 3.51 -14.80 8.41
N THR A 109 2.91 -13.63 8.20
CA THR A 109 1.61 -13.53 7.52
C THR A 109 1.70 -14.01 6.07
N GLN A 110 0.91 -15.02 5.71
CA GLN A 110 0.74 -15.49 4.34
C GLN A 110 -0.75 -15.72 4.04
N PRO A 111 -1.27 -15.18 2.91
CA PRO A 111 -0.57 -14.36 1.92
C PRO A 111 -0.37 -12.89 2.37
N LEU A 112 0.62 -12.19 1.80
CA LEU A 112 0.90 -10.78 2.09
C LEU A 112 1.52 -10.08 0.87
N ALA A 113 0.97 -8.92 0.49
CA ALA A 113 1.56 -8.05 -0.53
C ALA A 113 2.67 -7.17 0.09
N GLU A 114 3.66 -6.77 -0.72
CA GLU A 114 4.69 -5.77 -0.37
C GLU A 114 5.46 -6.06 0.93
N ARG A 115 5.73 -7.34 1.26
CA ARG A 115 6.40 -7.72 2.53
C ARG A 115 7.72 -6.98 2.76
N SER A 116 8.59 -6.95 1.76
CA SER A 116 9.90 -6.30 1.85
C SER A 116 9.77 -4.80 2.12
N TRP A 117 8.80 -4.15 1.47
CA TRP A 117 8.53 -2.73 1.68
C TRP A 117 7.95 -2.46 3.08
N LEU A 118 7.04 -3.29 3.59
CA LEU A 118 6.53 -3.19 4.97
C LEU A 118 7.62 -3.32 6.02
N LEU A 119 8.60 -4.22 5.80
CA LEU A 119 9.75 -4.37 6.72
C LEU A 119 10.61 -3.10 6.75
N ARG A 120 10.85 -2.48 5.60
CA ARG A 120 11.55 -1.18 5.54
C ARG A 120 10.78 -0.10 6.28
N VAL A 121 9.47 0.01 6.04
CA VAL A 121 8.59 0.96 6.74
C VAL A 121 8.64 0.78 8.26
N TRP A 122 8.63 -0.46 8.72
CA TRP A 122 8.75 -0.78 10.14
C TRP A 122 10.11 -0.39 10.73
N GLU A 123 11.19 -0.56 9.96
CA GLU A 123 12.55 -0.20 10.37
C GLU A 123 12.72 1.32 10.50
N GLU A 124 12.27 2.09 9.50
CA GLU A 124 12.31 3.57 9.49
C GLU A 124 11.60 4.15 10.72
N GLN A 125 10.39 3.65 11.02
CA GLN A 125 9.60 4.05 12.19
C GLN A 125 10.29 3.76 13.54
N GLY A 126 11.14 2.74 13.60
CA GLY A 126 11.89 2.39 14.81
C GLY A 126 13.14 3.23 15.05
N LYS A 127 13.75 3.74 13.98
CA LYS A 127 14.96 4.56 14.07
C LYS A 127 14.64 6.04 14.32
N GLY A 128 13.36 6.41 14.31
CA GLY A 128 12.96 7.83 14.26
C GLY A 128 13.47 8.52 13.00
N ILE A 129 13.80 7.75 11.97
CA ILE A 129 14.22 8.26 10.67
C ILE A 129 12.93 8.46 9.89
N ARG A 130 12.28 9.59 10.18
CA ARG A 130 11.19 10.22 9.45
C ARG A 130 11.07 11.65 9.93
#